data_AF-A0A5N3XIV8-F1
#
_entry.id   AF-A0A5N3XIV8-F1
#
_cell.length_a   1.000
_cell.length_b   1.000
_cell.length_c   1.000
_cell.angle_alpha   90.00
_cell.angle_beta   90.00
_cell.angle_gamma   90.00
#
_symmetry.space_group_name_H-M   'P 1'
#
loop_
_entity.id
_entity.type
_entity.pdbx_description
1 polymer ?
#
loop_
_entity_poly.entity_id
_entity_poly.type
_entity_poly.pdbx_seq_one_letter_code
_entity_poly.pdbx_strand_id
1 'polypeptide(L)'
;MKWLDGIISSMGMSLSKLREILKGRKRWSAAVHGMCSLNLCLSSFLLIFNRWLNPLFKIGHKRRLEEDDMYSVLPEDRSQRLGEELQGVLLPTYFEGLITYFQNYDPSDSGALIKAHGYTAVLNVCFFIWGILHHFFFYYTQRIGMRLRVAMCHMIYRKTLRLSNLDMRKTTTGQIVNLLSNDVNRFDRVTIFLHFLWTGPLTSITVIIVLWMEIGISCLAGMALLIILILLQSFSGKLFLSLRSKTAALTDDRIRTMNEVTTGIRTIKMYAWEKSFAELITRLRRKEISKILRSSYLDGMNLIFFDTTSKVILFVTFTTYVLLGNMITVSQVFLAITLFQVVQLTSILSFPVAVESIAETVASVRRIKVC
;
A
#
# COMPACT_ATOMS: atom_id res chain seq x y z
N MET A 1 -33.44 32.24 30.94
CA MET A 1 -32.44 31.76 31.93
C MET A 1 -32.90 30.49 32.65
N LYS A 2 -34.13 30.41 33.19
CA LYS A 2 -34.65 29.20 33.86
C LYS A 2 -34.89 27.95 32.97
N TRP A 3 -34.88 28.10 31.64
CA TRP A 3 -35.08 26.99 30.69
C TRP A 3 -33.77 26.24 30.37
N LEU A 4 -32.61 26.88 30.54
CA LEU A 4 -31.29 26.28 30.33
C LEU A 4 -30.85 25.44 31.54
N ASP A 5 -31.24 25.86 32.75
CA ASP A 5 -30.91 25.14 34.00
C ASP A 5 -31.60 23.76 34.06
N GLY A 6 -32.78 23.61 33.45
CA GLY A 6 -33.50 22.32 33.36
C GLY A 6 -32.83 21.28 32.46
N ILE A 7 -32.14 21.72 31.40
CA ILE A 7 -31.41 20.83 30.47
C ILE A 7 -30.04 20.45 31.05
N ILE A 8 -29.40 21.35 31.80
CA ILE A 8 -28.09 21.10 32.42
C ILE A 8 -28.20 20.09 33.58
N SER A 9 -29.33 20.06 34.29
CA SER A 9 -29.60 19.09 35.36
C SER A 9 -29.79 17.65 34.84
N SER A 10 -30.39 17.45 33.64
CA SER A 10 -30.64 16.10 33.11
C SER A 10 -29.41 15.41 32.48
N MET A 11 -28.35 16.16 32.18
CA MET A 11 -27.13 15.64 31.54
C MET A 11 -25.96 15.39 32.52
N GLY A 12 -26.13 15.61 33.83
CA GLY A 12 -25.09 15.30 34.84
C GLY A 12 -23.74 15.97 34.58
N MET A 13 -23.73 17.12 33.89
CA MET A 13 -22.52 17.78 33.41
C MET A 13 -22.21 18.99 34.28
N SER A 14 -21.22 18.87 35.16
CA SER A 14 -20.77 19.96 36.04
C SER A 14 -20.41 21.23 35.26
N LEU A 15 -20.84 22.39 35.76
CA LEU A 15 -20.47 23.74 35.29
C LEU A 15 -18.95 23.93 35.17
N SER A 16 -18.13 23.17 35.91
CA SER A 16 -16.67 23.17 35.78
C SER A 16 -16.19 22.58 34.43
N LYS A 17 -16.86 21.53 33.94
CA LYS A 17 -16.53 20.82 32.69
C LYS A 17 -16.91 21.67 31.47
N LEU A 18 -18.02 22.40 31.55
CA LEU A 18 -18.42 23.38 30.52
C LEU A 18 -17.42 24.56 30.43
N ARG A 19 -16.89 25.00 31.59
CA ARG A 19 -15.92 26.10 31.68
C ARG A 19 -14.54 25.69 31.14
N GLU A 20 -14.14 24.43 31.30
CA GLU A 20 -12.95 23.83 30.67
C GLU A 20 -13.07 23.74 29.14
N ILE A 21 -14.22 23.28 28.62
CA ILE A 21 -14.48 23.21 27.17
C ILE A 21 -14.43 24.61 26.53
N LEU A 22 -14.98 25.62 27.20
CA LEU A 22 -14.92 27.02 26.73
C LEU A 22 -13.51 27.63 26.83
N LYS A 23 -12.70 27.22 27.82
CA LYS A 23 -11.27 27.59 27.90
C LYS A 23 -10.45 26.96 26.77
N GLY A 24 -10.72 25.69 26.43
CA GLY A 24 -10.10 25.00 25.29
C GLY A 24 -10.43 25.68 23.95
N ARG A 25 -11.67 26.13 23.79
CA ARG A 25 -12.15 26.87 22.59
C ARG A 25 -11.46 28.23 22.42
N LYS A 26 -11.22 28.97 23.50
CA LYS A 26 -10.48 30.25 23.47
C LYS A 26 -8.98 30.07 23.17
N ARG A 27 -8.35 28.99 23.66
CA ARG A 27 -6.94 28.64 23.34
C ARG A 27 -6.76 28.28 21.86
N TRP A 28 -7.75 27.62 21.26
CA TRP A 28 -7.77 27.32 19.82
C TRP A 28 -8.02 28.54 18.93
N SER A 29 -8.95 29.43 19.30
CA SER A 29 -9.23 30.64 18.51
C SER A 29 -8.00 31.56 18.41
N ALA A 30 -7.22 31.68 19.49
CA ALA A 30 -5.98 32.47 19.51
C ALA A 30 -4.83 31.82 18.72
N ALA A 31 -4.72 30.49 18.73
CA ALA A 31 -3.71 29.76 17.95
C ALA A 31 -4.02 29.79 16.44
N VAL A 32 -5.29 29.68 16.06
CA VAL A 32 -5.73 29.69 14.65
C VAL A 32 -5.72 31.11 14.06
N HIS A 33 -6.13 32.13 14.81
CA HIS A 33 -6.03 33.52 14.33
C HIS A 33 -4.57 34.03 14.27
N GLY A 34 -3.68 33.54 15.13
CA GLY A 34 -2.24 33.83 15.04
C GLY A 34 -1.51 33.12 13.88
N MET A 35 -2.09 32.06 13.32
CA MET A 35 -1.53 31.30 12.18
C MET A 35 -1.99 31.81 10.80
N CYS A 36 -3.02 32.66 10.74
CA CYS A 36 -3.62 33.09 9.48
C CYS A 36 -3.02 34.40 8.91
N SER A 37 -2.15 35.09 9.66
CA SER A 37 -1.63 36.42 9.27
C SER A 37 -0.14 36.48 8.91
N LEU A 38 0.64 35.40 9.04
CA LEU A 38 2.04 35.39 8.58
C LEU A 38 2.46 34.02 8.00
N ASN A 39 2.89 34.05 6.74
CA ASN A 39 3.72 33.06 6.03
C ASN A 39 3.06 31.78 5.49
N LEU A 40 2.49 31.90 4.27
CA LEU A 40 2.20 30.79 3.35
C LEU A 40 3.39 29.82 3.12
N CYS A 41 4.63 30.32 3.30
CA CYS A 41 5.86 29.54 3.07
C CYS A 41 6.16 28.53 4.20
N LEU A 42 5.82 28.85 5.46
CA LEU A 42 6.02 27.97 6.62
C LEU A 42 5.00 26.82 6.66
N SER A 43 3.77 27.07 6.21
CA SER A 43 2.71 26.05 6.09
C SER A 43 3.09 24.94 5.10
N SER A 44 3.67 25.32 3.96
CA SER A 44 4.12 24.39 2.92
C SER A 44 5.25 23.48 3.43
N PHE A 45 6.23 24.04 4.16
CA PHE A 45 7.36 23.28 4.71
C PHE A 45 6.94 22.27 5.80
N LEU A 46 5.99 22.64 6.68
CA LEU A 46 5.46 21.75 7.71
C LEU A 46 4.66 20.57 7.14
N LEU A 47 3.98 20.78 6.01
CA LEU A 47 3.24 19.76 5.27
C LEU A 47 4.16 18.83 4.47
N ILE A 48 5.18 19.37 3.79
CA ILE A 48 6.15 18.60 2.98
C ILE A 48 6.89 17.56 3.83
N PHE A 49 7.31 17.94 5.04
CA PHE A 49 8.10 17.07 5.92
C PHE A 49 7.28 16.31 6.97
N ASN A 50 5.93 16.37 6.89
CA ASN A 50 5.03 15.77 7.89
C ASN A 50 5.36 16.17 9.35
N ARG A 51 6.03 17.31 9.55
CA ARG A 51 6.63 17.69 10.85
C ARG A 51 5.59 18.00 11.92
N TRP A 52 4.34 18.21 11.51
CA TRP A 52 3.18 18.38 12.38
C TRP A 52 2.82 17.09 13.17
N LEU A 53 3.31 15.91 12.76
CA LEU A 53 3.13 14.64 13.49
C LEU A 53 4.09 14.45 14.67
N ASN A 54 5.21 15.18 14.68
CA ASN A 54 6.26 15.02 15.70
C ASN A 54 5.78 15.15 17.16
N PRO A 55 4.82 16.03 17.52
CA PRO A 55 4.28 16.09 18.88
C PRO A 55 3.56 14.78 19.28
N LEU A 56 2.80 14.17 18.36
CA LEU A 56 2.08 12.93 18.61
C LEU A 56 3.05 11.77 18.84
N PHE A 57 4.10 11.66 18.02
CA PHE A 57 5.16 10.66 18.21
C PHE A 57 5.90 10.83 19.54
N LYS A 58 6.16 12.08 19.96
CA LYS A 58 6.78 12.36 21.28
C LYS A 58 5.89 11.98 22.46
N ILE A 59 4.57 12.14 22.33
CA ILE A 59 3.60 11.72 23.35
C ILE A 59 3.50 10.19 23.39
N GLY A 60 3.37 9.56 22.23
CA GLY A 60 3.31 8.09 22.08
C GLY A 60 4.56 7.37 22.56
N HIS A 61 5.73 8.01 22.50
CA HIS A 61 6.98 7.47 23.07
C HIS A 61 6.99 7.47 24.61
N LYS A 62 6.28 8.41 25.24
CA LYS A 62 6.26 8.58 26.71
C LYS A 62 5.11 7.84 27.40
N ARG A 63 3.98 7.67 26.71
CA ARG A 63 2.79 6.97 27.21
C ARG A 63 1.98 6.37 26.06
N ARG A 64 1.12 5.38 26.37
CA ARG A 64 0.11 4.91 25.41
C ARG A 64 -0.86 6.05 25.08
N LEU A 65 -1.14 6.23 23.79
CA LEU A 65 -2.04 7.25 23.28
C LEU A 65 -3.49 6.95 23.65
N GLU A 66 -4.23 7.98 24.04
CA GLU A 66 -5.68 7.93 24.31
C GLU A 66 -6.47 8.68 23.22
N GLU A 67 -7.78 8.44 23.12
CA GLU A 67 -8.62 9.04 22.07
C GLU A 67 -8.61 10.58 22.13
N ASP A 68 -8.46 11.16 23.32
CA ASP A 68 -8.36 12.61 23.55
C ASP A 68 -7.04 13.23 23.07
N ASP A 69 -5.97 12.43 22.85
CA ASP A 69 -4.68 12.89 22.31
C ASP A 69 -4.71 13.07 20.78
N MET A 70 -5.74 12.54 20.12
CA MET A 70 -5.87 12.57 18.67
C MET A 70 -6.38 13.93 18.19
N TYR A 71 -5.76 14.46 17.13
CA TYR A 71 -6.19 15.73 16.53
C TYR A 71 -7.62 15.67 15.98
N SER A 72 -8.39 16.73 16.18
CA SER A 72 -9.72 16.87 15.57
C SER A 72 -9.61 17.11 14.07
N VAL A 73 -10.46 16.45 13.30
CA VAL A 73 -10.36 16.46 11.84
C VAL A 73 -10.79 17.82 11.27
N LEU A 74 -10.04 18.35 10.29
CA LEU A 74 -10.34 19.61 9.59
C LEU A 74 -11.77 19.61 9.00
N PRO A 75 -12.48 20.77 8.96
CA PRO A 75 -13.84 20.86 8.43
C PRO A 75 -13.95 20.38 6.98
N GLU A 76 -12.91 20.58 6.17
CA GLU A 76 -12.84 20.13 4.78
C GLU A 76 -12.62 18.61 4.63
N ASP A 77 -12.30 17.90 5.72
CA ASP A 77 -11.78 16.52 5.67
C ASP A 77 -12.21 15.61 6.81
N ARG A 78 -13.34 15.90 7.48
CA ARG A 78 -13.87 15.01 8.52
C ARG A 78 -13.91 13.56 8.00
N SER A 79 -13.21 12.69 8.74
CA SER A 79 -12.63 11.38 8.37
C SER A 79 -11.36 11.43 7.48
N GLN A 80 -10.21 11.79 8.07
CA GLN A 80 -8.85 11.67 7.48
C GLN A 80 -7.74 12.16 8.46
N ARG A 81 -6.50 11.63 8.61
CA ARG A 81 -5.52 10.85 7.80
C ARG A 81 -4.44 10.20 8.71
N LEU A 82 -3.64 9.25 8.20
CA LEU A 82 -2.17 9.02 8.34
C LEU A 82 -1.84 7.73 7.51
N GLY A 83 -0.65 7.37 7.01
CA GLY A 83 0.73 7.88 7.00
C GLY A 83 1.67 6.76 6.47
N GLU A 84 2.77 7.17 5.80
CA GLU A 84 4.09 6.50 5.62
C GLU A 84 4.26 5.18 4.82
N GLU A 85 5.15 5.17 3.80
CA GLU A 85 6.52 4.58 3.88
C GLU A 85 7.31 4.70 2.55
N LEU A 86 8.59 4.31 2.61
CA LEU A 86 9.77 4.75 1.84
C LEU A 86 10.25 3.70 0.81
N GLN A 87 11.05 4.18 -0.18
CA GLN A 87 12.02 3.44 -1.02
C GLN A 87 11.45 2.55 -2.15
N GLY A 88 12.08 2.40 -3.32
CA GLY A 88 13.29 2.99 -3.88
C GLY A 88 13.40 2.62 -5.36
N VAL A 89 13.90 3.54 -6.17
CA VAL A 89 14.33 3.33 -7.57
C VAL A 89 15.37 4.41 -7.85
N LEU A 90 16.34 4.15 -8.74
CA LEU A 90 17.21 5.14 -9.39
C LEU A 90 18.59 5.45 -8.74
N LEU A 91 19.19 4.47 -8.04
CA LEU A 91 20.64 4.39 -7.92
C LEU A 91 21.49 4.45 -9.22
N PRO A 92 21.00 4.23 -10.47
CA PRO A 92 21.97 3.84 -11.51
C PRO A 92 22.16 4.73 -12.72
N THR A 93 21.33 5.75 -12.92
CA THR A 93 21.69 6.88 -13.80
C THR A 93 22.82 7.72 -13.20
N TYR A 94 23.01 7.63 -11.88
CA TYR A 94 24.13 8.22 -11.12
C TYR A 94 25.49 7.66 -11.55
N PHE A 95 25.56 6.35 -11.77
CA PHE A 95 26.82 5.69 -12.10
C PHE A 95 27.26 6.00 -13.52
N GLU A 96 26.36 6.17 -14.48
CA GLU A 96 26.77 6.41 -15.87
C GLU A 96 27.60 7.69 -16.06
N GLY A 97 27.13 8.83 -15.53
CA GLY A 97 27.84 10.11 -15.64
C GLY A 97 29.12 10.17 -14.80
N LEU A 98 29.12 9.56 -13.61
CA LEU A 98 30.32 9.47 -12.76
C LEU A 98 31.35 8.48 -13.32
N ILE A 99 30.92 7.35 -13.87
CA ILE A 99 31.80 6.37 -14.51
C ILE A 99 32.44 6.98 -15.75
N THR A 100 31.69 7.73 -16.56
CA THR A 100 32.26 8.39 -17.75
C THR A 100 33.30 9.46 -17.35
N TYR A 101 33.09 10.17 -16.23
CA TYR A 101 34.07 11.09 -15.65
C TYR A 101 35.30 10.37 -15.07
N PHE A 102 35.11 9.28 -14.32
CA PHE A 102 36.21 8.49 -13.75
C PHE A 102 37.00 7.69 -14.80
N GLN A 103 36.36 7.29 -15.90
CA GLN A 103 37.01 6.59 -17.01
C GLN A 103 37.88 7.52 -17.87
N ASN A 104 37.53 8.81 -17.94
CA ASN A 104 38.27 9.83 -18.70
C ASN A 104 38.88 10.90 -17.77
N TYR A 105 39.38 10.48 -16.61
CA TYR A 105 39.92 11.40 -15.59
C TYR A 105 41.25 12.01 -16.04
N ASP A 106 41.21 13.26 -16.52
CA ASP A 106 42.38 14.11 -16.73
C ASP A 106 42.51 15.11 -15.57
N PRO A 107 43.56 15.06 -14.74
CA PRO A 107 43.74 15.95 -13.60
C PRO A 107 43.92 17.43 -13.97
N SER A 108 44.11 17.77 -15.26
CA SER A 108 44.28 19.14 -15.75
C SER A 108 42.98 19.80 -16.26
N ASP A 109 41.89 19.05 -16.47
CA ASP A 109 40.62 19.58 -16.99
C ASP A 109 39.65 19.99 -15.86
N SER A 110 39.86 21.19 -15.34
CA SER A 110 38.93 21.83 -14.38
C SER A 110 37.50 21.98 -14.92
N GLY A 111 37.31 22.00 -16.25
CA GLY A 111 36.00 22.09 -16.90
C GLY A 111 35.19 20.80 -16.79
N ALA A 112 35.83 19.64 -16.87
CA ALA A 112 35.19 18.33 -16.66
C ALA A 112 34.71 18.16 -15.21
N LEU A 113 35.48 18.65 -14.24
CA LEU A 113 35.13 18.65 -12.81
C LEU A 113 33.85 19.46 -12.54
N ILE A 114 33.78 20.68 -13.08
CA ILE A 114 32.61 21.56 -12.91
C ILE A 114 31.37 20.95 -13.59
N LYS A 115 31.52 20.32 -14.76
CA LYS A 115 30.41 19.63 -15.44
C LYS A 115 29.91 18.43 -14.63
N ALA A 116 30.79 17.60 -14.09
CA ALA A 116 30.41 16.46 -13.24
C ALA A 116 29.69 16.92 -11.96
N HIS A 117 30.21 17.94 -11.27
CA HIS A 117 29.53 18.53 -10.12
C HIS A 117 28.18 19.17 -10.50
N GLY A 118 28.09 19.82 -11.66
CA GLY A 118 26.83 20.35 -12.20
C GLY A 118 25.78 19.27 -12.44
N TYR A 119 26.15 18.17 -13.11
CA TYR A 119 25.24 17.04 -13.35
C TYR A 119 24.77 16.39 -12.04
N THR A 120 25.68 16.17 -11.08
CA THR A 120 25.30 15.62 -9.77
C THR A 120 24.37 16.55 -9.00
N ALA A 121 24.58 17.87 -9.03
CA ALA A 121 23.70 18.83 -8.36
C ALA A 121 22.29 18.85 -8.97
N VAL A 122 22.18 18.91 -10.31
CA VAL A 122 20.90 18.87 -11.02
C VAL A 122 20.14 17.58 -10.71
N LEU A 123 20.81 16.44 -10.72
CA LEU A 123 20.20 15.14 -10.42
C LEU A 123 19.71 15.05 -8.97
N ASN A 124 20.48 15.54 -7.99
CA ASN A 124 20.04 15.59 -6.59
C ASN A 124 18.79 16.46 -6.42
N VAL A 125 18.72 17.59 -7.10
CA VAL A 125 17.53 18.44 -7.11
C VAL A 125 16.34 17.71 -7.75
N CYS A 126 16.54 17.01 -8.88
CA CYS A 126 15.51 16.18 -9.50
C CYS A 126 15.02 15.07 -8.56
N PHE A 127 15.90 14.40 -7.81
CA PHE A 127 15.50 13.37 -6.84
C PHE A 127 14.69 13.96 -5.69
N PHE A 128 15.10 15.11 -5.19
CA PHE A 128 14.37 15.79 -4.12
C PHE A 128 12.96 16.20 -4.59
N ILE A 129 12.86 16.76 -5.79
CA ILE A 129 11.57 17.11 -6.42
C ILE A 129 10.72 15.85 -6.64
N TRP A 130 11.30 14.76 -7.18
CA TRP A 130 10.59 13.50 -7.39
C TRP A 130 10.06 12.92 -6.07
N GLY A 131 10.89 12.88 -5.02
CA GLY A 131 10.48 12.38 -3.71
C GLY A 131 9.31 13.19 -3.15
N ILE A 132 9.38 14.52 -3.23
CA ILE A 132 8.28 15.42 -2.84
C ILE A 132 7.03 15.10 -3.66
N LEU A 133 7.10 15.14 -5.00
CA LEU A 133 5.96 14.90 -5.89
C LEU A 133 5.34 13.53 -5.68
N HIS A 134 6.16 12.50 -5.47
CA HIS A 134 5.71 11.13 -5.20
C HIS A 134 4.93 11.06 -3.88
N HIS A 135 5.45 11.65 -2.80
CA HIS A 135 4.72 11.71 -1.53
C HIS A 135 3.42 12.50 -1.63
N PHE A 136 3.42 13.62 -2.35
CA PHE A 136 2.19 14.38 -2.63
C PHE A 136 1.18 13.53 -3.40
N PHE A 137 1.61 12.83 -4.45
CA PHE A 137 0.76 11.95 -5.23
C PHE A 137 0.11 10.87 -4.35
N PHE A 138 0.90 10.13 -3.57
CA PHE A 138 0.37 9.10 -2.66
C PHE A 138 -0.59 9.70 -1.62
N TYR A 139 -0.25 10.86 -1.06
CA TYR A 139 -1.08 11.58 -0.11
C TYR A 139 -2.43 12.00 -0.69
N TYR A 140 -2.47 12.49 -1.94
CA TYR A 140 -3.72 12.87 -2.63
C TYR A 140 -4.54 11.64 -3.01
N THR A 141 -3.89 10.59 -3.51
CA THR A 141 -4.56 9.37 -3.95
C THR A 141 -5.19 8.62 -2.77
N GLN A 142 -4.46 8.48 -1.65
CA GLN A 142 -5.05 8.00 -0.38
C GLN A 142 -6.17 8.92 0.10
N ARG A 143 -6.06 10.23 -0.18
CA ARG A 143 -7.11 11.17 0.18
C ARG A 143 -8.42 10.90 -0.54
N ILE A 144 -8.34 10.69 -1.84
CA ILE A 144 -9.49 10.41 -2.68
C ILE A 144 -10.12 9.08 -2.23
N GLY A 145 -9.30 8.07 -1.93
CA GLY A 145 -9.75 6.77 -1.39
C GLY A 145 -10.64 6.92 -0.16
N MET A 146 -10.17 7.60 0.89
CA MET A 146 -10.99 7.70 2.11
C MET A 146 -12.24 8.56 1.92
N ARG A 147 -12.19 9.59 1.05
CA ARG A 147 -13.39 10.39 0.72
C ARG A 147 -14.44 9.53 0.01
N LEU A 148 -14.02 8.67 -0.92
CA LEU A 148 -14.89 7.68 -1.55
C LEU A 148 -15.47 6.72 -0.51
N ARG A 149 -14.65 6.20 0.41
CA ARG A 149 -15.10 5.32 1.48
C ARG A 149 -16.22 5.93 2.33
N VAL A 150 -16.02 7.16 2.80
CA VAL A 150 -17.02 7.89 3.62
C VAL A 150 -18.30 8.14 2.83
N ALA A 151 -18.19 8.57 1.57
CA ALA A 151 -19.34 8.78 0.70
C ALA A 151 -20.14 7.49 0.47
N MET A 152 -19.46 6.35 0.26
CA MET A 152 -20.10 5.05 0.11
C MET A 152 -20.79 4.60 1.40
N CYS A 153 -20.15 4.72 2.56
CA CYS A 153 -20.78 4.44 3.85
C CYS A 153 -22.04 5.28 4.07
N HIS A 154 -21.96 6.59 3.79
CA HIS A 154 -23.10 7.50 3.93
C HIS A 154 -24.25 7.15 2.97
N MET A 155 -23.93 6.81 1.71
CA MET A 155 -24.93 6.38 0.72
C MET A 155 -25.62 5.08 1.13
N ILE A 156 -24.87 4.07 1.58
CA ILE A 156 -25.41 2.80 2.08
C ILE A 156 -26.31 3.07 3.28
N TYR A 157 -25.86 3.85 4.26
CA TYR A 157 -26.65 4.21 5.43
C TYR A 157 -27.96 4.91 5.08
N ARG A 158 -27.93 5.87 4.15
CA ARG A 158 -29.14 6.57 3.67
C ARG A 158 -30.11 5.62 2.97
N LYS A 159 -29.59 4.64 2.22
CA LYS A 159 -30.40 3.63 1.53
C LYS A 159 -31.02 2.64 2.52
N THR A 160 -30.27 2.17 3.52
CA THR A 160 -30.78 1.26 4.57
C THR A 160 -31.90 1.88 5.39
N LEU A 161 -31.86 3.19 5.65
CA LEU A 161 -32.95 3.90 6.34
C LEU A 161 -34.23 4.07 5.49
N ARG A 162 -34.16 3.83 4.18
CA ARG A 162 -35.28 3.99 3.23
C ARG A 162 -35.75 2.65 2.66
N LEU A 163 -35.12 1.54 3.04
CA LEU A 163 -35.45 0.21 2.54
C LEU A 163 -36.77 -0.28 3.18
N SER A 164 -37.63 -0.86 2.36
CA SER A 164 -38.90 -1.44 2.83
C SER A 164 -38.63 -2.69 3.68
N ASN A 165 -39.55 -3.04 4.58
CA ASN A 165 -39.41 -4.27 5.40
C ASN A 165 -39.36 -5.57 4.54
N LEU A 166 -39.91 -5.55 3.31
CA LEU A 166 -39.86 -6.69 2.38
C LEU A 166 -38.48 -6.83 1.73
N ASP A 167 -37.83 -5.71 1.40
CA ASP A 167 -36.48 -5.69 0.85
C ASP A 167 -35.43 -5.95 1.94
N MET A 168 -35.67 -5.46 3.17
CA MET A 168 -34.84 -5.74 4.35
C MET A 168 -34.81 -7.24 4.70
N ARG A 169 -35.82 -8.03 4.31
CA ARG A 169 -35.80 -9.49 4.46
C ARG A 169 -34.87 -10.19 3.47
N LYS A 170 -34.57 -9.56 2.32
CA LYS A 170 -33.61 -10.07 1.32
C LYS A 170 -32.18 -9.71 1.68
N THR A 171 -31.97 -8.57 2.33
CA THR A 171 -30.68 -8.06 2.79
C THR A 171 -30.60 -8.02 4.31
N THR A 172 -30.02 -9.06 4.89
CA THR A 172 -29.86 -9.18 6.36
C THR A 172 -28.94 -8.08 6.91
N THR A 173 -29.14 -7.69 8.17
CA THR A 173 -28.27 -6.72 8.88
C THR A 173 -26.80 -7.16 8.85
N GLY A 174 -26.52 -8.46 8.91
CA GLY A 174 -25.16 -9.01 8.79
C GLY A 174 -24.52 -8.76 7.42
N GLN A 175 -25.29 -8.84 6.32
CA GLN A 175 -24.81 -8.51 4.98
C GLN A 175 -24.47 -7.02 4.86
N ILE A 176 -25.27 -6.14 5.44
CA ILE A 176 -25.00 -4.68 5.46
C ILE A 176 -23.71 -4.39 6.23
N VAL A 177 -23.53 -4.98 7.42
CA VAL A 177 -22.31 -4.81 8.21
C VAL A 177 -21.09 -5.33 7.44
N ASN A 178 -21.20 -6.47 6.75
CA ASN A 178 -20.13 -7.00 5.92
C ASN A 178 -19.79 -6.09 4.72
N LEU A 179 -20.79 -5.47 4.10
CA LEU A 179 -20.55 -4.47 3.04
C LEU A 179 -19.76 -3.27 3.57
N LEU A 180 -20.14 -2.73 4.74
CA LEU A 180 -19.42 -1.60 5.33
C LEU A 180 -18.00 -1.96 5.80
N SER A 181 -17.78 -3.17 6.34
CA SER A 181 -16.49 -3.57 6.91
C SER A 181 -15.50 -4.12 5.89
N ASN A 182 -15.96 -4.83 4.85
CA ASN A 182 -15.09 -5.46 3.86
C ASN A 182 -15.14 -4.77 2.50
N ASP A 183 -16.33 -4.50 1.96
CA ASP A 183 -16.46 -4.00 0.59
C ASP A 183 -16.09 -2.52 0.44
N VAL A 184 -16.47 -1.70 1.42
CA VAL A 184 -16.19 -0.26 1.39
C VAL A 184 -14.70 0.04 1.62
N ASN A 185 -13.97 -0.79 2.36
CA ASN A 185 -12.52 -0.64 2.56
C ASN A 185 -11.69 -0.91 1.29
N ARG A 186 -12.24 -1.62 0.30
CA ARG A 186 -11.53 -1.88 -0.98
C ARG A 186 -11.35 -0.63 -1.83
N PHE A 187 -12.18 0.41 -1.63
CA PHE A 187 -12.05 1.68 -2.34
C PHE A 187 -10.78 2.46 -1.95
N ASP A 188 -10.28 2.27 -0.72
CA ASP A 188 -9.01 2.88 -0.29
C ASP A 188 -7.84 2.26 -1.08
N ARG A 189 -7.84 0.93 -1.21
CA ARG A 189 -6.79 0.18 -1.92
C ARG A 189 -6.79 0.46 -3.43
N VAL A 190 -7.95 0.39 -4.09
CA VAL A 190 -8.03 0.57 -5.55
C VAL A 190 -7.57 1.95 -5.99
N THR A 191 -7.85 2.99 -5.20
CA THR A 191 -7.49 4.37 -5.57
C THR A 191 -5.97 4.52 -5.68
N ILE A 192 -5.22 3.88 -4.76
CA ILE A 192 -3.74 3.87 -4.77
C ILE A 192 -3.20 3.17 -6.03
N PHE A 193 -3.77 2.01 -6.37
CA PHE A 193 -3.22 1.17 -7.42
C PHE A 193 -3.76 1.48 -8.83
N LEU A 194 -4.88 2.19 -8.95
CA LEU A 194 -5.54 2.48 -10.23
C LEU A 194 -4.59 3.12 -11.25
N HIS A 195 -3.73 4.03 -10.79
CA HIS A 195 -2.80 4.73 -11.66
C HIS A 195 -1.73 3.81 -12.27
N PHE A 196 -1.36 2.72 -11.60
CA PHE A 196 -0.39 1.74 -12.12
C PHE A 196 -0.90 0.97 -13.34
N LEU A 197 -2.22 0.95 -13.59
CA LEU A 197 -2.78 0.26 -14.76
C LEU A 197 -2.38 0.92 -16.08
N TRP A 198 -2.26 2.25 -16.10
CA TRP A 198 -1.87 3.00 -17.30
C TRP A 198 -0.42 3.45 -17.24
N THR A 199 0.09 3.82 -16.06
CA THR A 199 1.52 4.17 -15.93
C THR A 199 2.42 2.96 -16.13
N GLY A 200 2.00 1.75 -15.75
CA GLY A 200 2.82 0.54 -15.91
C GLY A 200 3.18 0.20 -17.35
N PRO A 201 2.20 0.10 -18.26
CA PRO A 201 2.46 -0.08 -19.69
C PRO A 201 3.28 1.07 -20.29
N LEU A 202 2.98 2.32 -19.92
CA LEU A 202 3.74 3.49 -20.40
C LEU A 202 5.21 3.42 -19.98
N THR A 203 5.49 3.11 -18.71
CA THR A 203 6.86 2.94 -18.21
C THR A 203 7.57 1.80 -18.93
N SER A 204 6.87 0.69 -19.19
CA SER A 204 7.44 -0.43 -19.95
C SER A 204 7.82 -0.03 -21.37
N ILE A 205 6.95 0.69 -22.08
CA ILE A 205 7.21 1.18 -23.44
C ILE A 205 8.40 2.15 -23.45
N THR A 206 8.44 3.11 -22.53
CA THR A 206 9.54 4.07 -22.43
C THR A 206 10.87 3.37 -22.19
N VAL A 207 10.91 2.40 -21.28
CA VAL A 207 12.13 1.64 -20.99
C VAL A 207 12.59 0.82 -22.21
N ILE A 208 11.66 0.19 -22.92
CA ILE A 208 11.99 -0.55 -24.16
C ILE A 208 12.62 0.37 -25.20
N ILE A 209 12.07 1.58 -25.39
CA ILE A 209 12.60 2.56 -26.35
C ILE A 209 14.03 2.97 -25.96
N VAL A 210 14.27 3.27 -24.69
CA VAL A 210 15.60 3.66 -24.20
C VAL A 210 16.59 2.50 -24.31
N LEU A 211 16.21 1.27 -23.94
CA LEU A 211 17.07 0.09 -24.09
C LEU A 211 17.39 -0.22 -25.56
N TRP A 212 16.44 0.01 -26.46
CA TRP A 212 16.64 -0.17 -27.89
C TRP A 212 17.67 0.82 -28.46
N MET A 213 17.61 2.08 -28.01
CA MET A 213 18.58 3.10 -28.41
C MET A 213 20.01 2.74 -28.01
N GLU A 214 20.18 2.11 -26.83
CA GLU A 214 21.49 1.89 -26.21
C GLU A 214 22.14 0.55 -26.55
N ILE A 215 21.34 -0.52 -26.65
CA ILE A 215 21.80 -1.92 -26.81
C ILE A 215 21.30 -2.54 -28.12
N GLY A 216 20.47 -1.81 -28.88
CA GLY A 216 19.95 -2.24 -30.17
C GLY A 216 19.09 -3.49 -30.10
N ILE A 217 19.25 -4.37 -31.11
CA ILE A 217 18.44 -5.58 -31.32
C ILE A 217 18.51 -6.57 -30.13
N SER A 218 19.60 -6.53 -29.36
CA SER A 218 19.83 -7.43 -28.21
C SER A 218 18.78 -7.27 -27.11
N CYS A 219 18.18 -6.08 -27.00
CA CYS A 219 17.08 -5.79 -26.09
C CYS A 219 15.88 -6.73 -26.30
N LEU A 220 15.62 -7.19 -27.53
CA LEU A 220 14.50 -8.09 -27.83
C LEU A 220 14.61 -9.43 -27.10
N ALA A 221 15.83 -9.95 -26.93
CA ALA A 221 16.04 -11.20 -26.21
C ALA A 221 15.67 -11.06 -24.72
N GLY A 222 16.08 -9.96 -24.10
CA GLY A 222 15.70 -9.61 -22.72
C GLY A 222 14.19 -9.42 -22.56
N MET A 223 13.55 -8.75 -23.51
CA MET A 223 12.10 -8.53 -23.50
C MET A 223 11.29 -9.82 -23.70
N ALA A 224 11.71 -10.68 -24.61
CA ALA A 224 11.07 -11.98 -24.83
C ALA A 224 11.13 -12.83 -23.55
N LEU A 225 12.28 -12.86 -22.90
CA LEU A 225 12.45 -13.55 -21.63
C LEU A 225 11.58 -12.92 -20.52
N LEU A 226 11.53 -11.59 -20.43
CA LEU A 226 10.71 -10.88 -19.46
C LEU A 226 9.22 -11.26 -19.59
N ILE A 227 8.69 -11.34 -20.82
CA ILE A 227 7.31 -11.78 -21.06
C ILE A 227 7.09 -13.22 -20.60
N ILE A 228 8.00 -14.13 -20.93
CA ILE A 228 7.92 -15.54 -20.50
C ILE A 228 7.89 -15.66 -18.97
N LEU A 229 8.74 -14.90 -18.28
CA LEU A 229 8.83 -14.91 -16.83
C LEU A 229 7.57 -14.31 -16.17
N ILE A 230 6.98 -13.25 -16.74
CA ILE A 230 5.67 -12.72 -16.30
C ILE A 230 4.56 -13.78 -16.40
N LEU A 231 4.51 -14.51 -17.52
CA LEU A 231 3.52 -15.57 -17.72
C LEU A 231 3.69 -16.70 -16.69
N LEU A 232 4.93 -17.11 -16.45
CA LEU A 232 5.23 -18.14 -15.44
C LEU A 232 4.81 -17.69 -14.04
N GLN A 233 5.08 -16.44 -13.69
CA GLN A 233 4.74 -15.88 -12.38
C GLN A 233 3.21 -15.73 -12.20
N SER A 234 2.49 -15.40 -13.28
CA SER A 234 1.03 -15.37 -13.30
C SER A 234 0.41 -16.75 -13.05
N PHE A 235 1.03 -17.82 -13.58
CA PHE A 235 0.60 -19.19 -13.30
C PHE A 235 0.82 -19.57 -11.83
N SER A 236 1.99 -19.24 -11.27
CA SER A 236 2.29 -19.42 -9.84
C SER A 236 1.29 -18.68 -8.94
N GLY A 237 0.84 -17.49 -9.34
CA GLY A 237 -0.21 -16.75 -8.64
C GLY A 237 -1.55 -17.50 -8.54
N LYS A 238 -1.99 -18.17 -9.61
CA LYS A 238 -3.22 -19.00 -9.59
C LYS A 238 -3.10 -20.18 -8.62
N LEU A 239 -1.92 -20.81 -8.58
CA LEU A 239 -1.65 -21.90 -7.65
C LEU A 239 -1.66 -21.41 -6.20
N PHE A 240 -1.07 -20.24 -5.93
CA PHE A 240 -1.07 -19.61 -4.62
C PHE A 240 -2.51 -19.34 -4.12
N LEU A 241 -3.37 -18.76 -4.98
CA LEU A 241 -4.79 -18.53 -4.67
C LEU A 241 -5.54 -19.84 -4.36
N SER A 242 -5.29 -20.91 -5.14
CA SER A 242 -5.90 -22.23 -4.91
C SER A 242 -5.48 -22.85 -3.57
N LEU A 243 -4.22 -22.67 -3.16
CA LEU A 243 -3.76 -23.17 -1.86
C LEU A 243 -4.33 -22.34 -0.72
N ARG A 244 -4.43 -21.01 -0.87
CA ARG A 244 -5.03 -20.13 0.11
C ARG A 244 -6.51 -20.46 0.36
N SER A 245 -7.28 -20.77 -0.69
CA SER A 245 -8.69 -21.19 -0.52
C SER A 245 -8.83 -22.54 0.18
N LYS A 246 -7.95 -23.52 -0.13
CA LYS A 246 -7.91 -24.81 0.58
C LYS A 246 -7.53 -24.65 2.05
N THR A 247 -6.58 -23.76 2.36
CA THR A 247 -6.21 -23.45 3.75
C THR A 247 -7.41 -22.87 4.48
N ALA A 248 -8.12 -21.89 3.91
CA ALA A 248 -9.30 -21.30 4.52
C ALA A 248 -10.38 -22.35 4.86
N ALA A 249 -10.69 -23.25 3.92
CA ALA A 249 -11.66 -24.33 4.16
C ALA A 249 -11.25 -25.26 5.31
N LEU A 250 -9.96 -25.63 5.42
CA LEU A 250 -9.46 -26.46 6.51
C LEU A 250 -9.48 -25.73 7.85
N THR A 251 -9.17 -24.43 7.85
CA THR A 251 -9.25 -23.57 9.04
C THR A 251 -10.69 -23.46 9.54
N ASP A 252 -11.67 -23.31 8.63
CA ASP A 252 -13.09 -23.26 8.97
C ASP A 252 -13.57 -24.56 9.62
N ASP A 253 -13.19 -25.72 9.07
CA ASP A 253 -13.53 -27.02 9.66
C ASP A 253 -12.91 -27.22 11.06
N ARG A 254 -11.67 -26.78 11.27
CA ARG A 254 -11.03 -26.81 12.59
C ARG A 254 -11.75 -25.91 13.58
N ILE A 255 -12.07 -24.67 13.19
CA ILE A 255 -12.77 -23.71 14.06
C ILE A 255 -14.15 -24.23 14.42
N ARG A 256 -14.89 -24.80 13.46
CA ARG A 256 -16.20 -25.44 13.69
C ARG A 256 -16.13 -26.57 14.71
N THR A 257 -15.22 -27.52 14.49
CA THR A 257 -15.01 -28.66 15.42
C THR A 257 -14.61 -28.17 16.81
N MET A 258 -13.76 -27.15 16.90
CA MET A 258 -13.34 -26.57 18.17
C MET A 258 -14.51 -25.90 18.90
N ASN A 259 -15.43 -25.26 18.17
CA ASN A 259 -16.64 -24.67 18.74
C ASN A 259 -17.56 -25.75 19.31
N GLU A 260 -17.79 -26.85 18.59
CA GLU A 260 -18.58 -28.01 19.06
C GLU A 260 -18.01 -28.60 20.35
N VAL A 261 -16.69 -28.78 20.43
CA VAL A 261 -15.99 -29.25 21.65
C VAL A 261 -16.18 -28.28 22.81
N THR A 262 -16.13 -26.98 22.55
CA THR A 262 -16.29 -25.95 23.58
C THR A 262 -17.72 -25.93 24.13
N THR A 263 -18.72 -26.05 23.26
CA THR A 263 -20.13 -26.16 23.66
C THR A 263 -20.40 -27.46 24.44
N GLY A 264 -19.75 -28.57 24.07
CA GLY A 264 -19.91 -29.89 24.69
C GLY A 264 -18.96 -30.23 25.85
N ILE A 265 -18.21 -29.26 26.39
CA ILE A 265 -17.04 -29.54 27.24
C ILE A 265 -17.37 -30.32 28.52
N ARG A 266 -18.55 -30.08 29.12
CA ARG A 266 -18.99 -30.78 30.35
C ARG A 266 -19.16 -32.28 30.10
N THR A 267 -19.80 -32.64 29.00
CA THR A 267 -20.00 -34.04 28.59
C THR A 267 -18.67 -34.72 28.29
N ILE A 268 -17.78 -34.04 27.56
CA ILE A 268 -16.45 -34.56 27.23
C ILE A 268 -15.62 -34.85 28.50
N LYS A 269 -15.67 -33.95 29.48
CA LYS A 269 -15.01 -34.13 30.80
C LYS A 269 -15.62 -35.28 31.60
N MET A 270 -16.95 -35.41 31.60
CA MET A 270 -17.66 -36.49 32.30
C MET A 270 -17.28 -37.88 31.79
N TYR A 271 -17.08 -38.03 30.47
CA TYR A 271 -16.66 -39.29 29.85
C TYR A 271 -15.14 -39.42 29.66
N ALA A 272 -14.34 -38.46 30.15
CA ALA A 272 -12.89 -38.41 29.96
C ALA A 272 -12.41 -38.51 28.50
N TRP A 273 -13.19 -37.99 27.54
CA TRP A 273 -12.91 -38.04 26.09
C TRP A 273 -11.91 -36.97 25.60
N GLU A 274 -11.26 -36.26 26.51
CA GLU A 274 -10.38 -35.13 26.22
C GLU A 274 -9.25 -35.50 25.26
N LYS A 275 -8.60 -36.66 25.46
CA LYS A 275 -7.51 -37.11 24.59
C LYS A 275 -7.99 -37.41 23.18
N SER A 276 -9.13 -38.07 23.02
CA SER A 276 -9.70 -38.41 21.72
C SER A 276 -10.05 -37.16 20.90
N PHE A 277 -10.67 -36.15 21.55
CA PHE A 277 -10.97 -34.88 20.89
C PHE A 277 -9.72 -34.04 20.62
N ALA A 278 -8.73 -34.07 21.52
CA ALA A 278 -7.44 -33.44 21.27
C ALA A 278 -6.76 -34.02 20.02
N GLU A 279 -6.72 -35.35 19.88
CA GLU A 279 -6.17 -36.01 18.70
C GLU A 279 -6.93 -35.66 17.41
N LEU A 280 -8.27 -35.59 17.47
CA LEU A 280 -9.09 -35.13 16.34
C LEU A 280 -8.68 -33.72 15.87
N ILE A 281 -8.58 -32.77 16.81
CA ILE A 281 -8.17 -31.39 16.52
C ILE A 281 -6.74 -31.35 15.98
N THR A 282 -5.81 -32.13 16.57
CA THR A 282 -4.43 -32.21 16.08
C THR A 282 -4.36 -32.76 14.65
N ARG A 283 -5.20 -33.73 14.28
CA ARG A 283 -5.27 -34.24 12.89
C ARG A 283 -5.75 -33.16 11.91
N LEU A 284 -6.78 -32.39 12.27
CA LEU A 284 -7.24 -31.26 11.46
C LEU A 284 -6.15 -30.20 11.31
N ARG A 285 -5.48 -29.86 12.42
CA ARG A 285 -4.36 -28.90 12.43
C ARG A 285 -3.19 -29.37 11.57
N ARG A 286 -2.85 -30.66 11.56
CA ARG A 286 -1.80 -31.20 10.66
C ARG A 286 -2.15 -31.03 9.18
N LYS A 287 -3.41 -31.26 8.79
CA LYS A 287 -3.87 -31.04 7.41
C LYS A 287 -3.78 -29.57 7.02
N GLU A 288 -4.22 -28.68 7.91
CA GLU A 288 -4.13 -27.22 7.74
C GLU A 288 -2.67 -26.77 7.57
N ILE A 289 -1.78 -27.15 8.51
CA ILE A 289 -0.36 -26.82 8.49
C ILE A 289 0.31 -27.32 7.21
N SER A 290 -0.02 -28.52 6.71
CA SER A 290 0.54 -29.03 5.46
C SER A 290 0.24 -28.13 4.27
N LYS A 291 -0.96 -27.52 4.20
CA LYS A 291 -1.31 -26.57 3.13
C LYS A 291 -0.68 -25.20 3.36
N ILE A 292 -0.61 -24.73 4.60
CA ILE A 292 0.11 -23.50 4.97
C ILE A 292 1.58 -23.59 4.56
N LEU A 293 2.25 -24.69 4.89
CA LEU A 293 3.65 -24.91 4.52
C LEU A 293 3.85 -24.90 3.01
N ARG A 294 3.00 -25.60 2.24
CA ARG A 294 3.07 -25.54 0.76
C ARG A 294 2.88 -24.13 0.22
N SER A 295 1.97 -23.35 0.79
CA SER A 295 1.78 -21.95 0.43
C SER A 295 3.01 -21.11 0.73
N SER A 296 3.64 -21.33 1.89
CA SER A 296 4.85 -20.62 2.31
C SER A 296 6.07 -20.98 1.44
N TYR A 297 6.23 -22.25 1.06
CA TYR A 297 7.27 -22.65 0.11
C TYR A 297 7.10 -21.97 -1.25
N LEU A 298 5.88 -21.92 -1.78
CA LEU A 298 5.62 -21.22 -3.03
C LEU A 298 5.87 -19.71 -2.94
N ASP A 299 5.52 -19.09 -1.82
CA ASP A 299 5.80 -17.67 -1.57
C ASP A 299 7.31 -17.39 -1.57
N GLY A 300 8.08 -18.22 -0.85
CA GLY A 300 9.54 -18.17 -0.85
C GLY A 300 10.15 -18.40 -2.24
N MET A 301 9.64 -19.38 -2.99
CA MET A 301 10.04 -19.60 -4.38
C MET A 301 9.75 -18.39 -5.26
N ASN A 302 8.61 -17.72 -5.09
CA ASN A 302 8.22 -16.55 -5.86
C ASN A 302 9.15 -15.36 -5.56
N LEU A 303 9.55 -15.18 -4.29
CA LEU A 303 10.50 -14.15 -3.88
C LEU A 303 11.90 -14.40 -4.48
N ILE A 304 12.39 -15.65 -4.42
CA ILE A 304 13.68 -16.03 -5.04
C ILE A 304 13.62 -15.83 -6.55
N PHE A 305 12.52 -16.24 -7.18
CA PHE A 305 12.32 -16.10 -8.61
C PHE A 305 12.30 -14.62 -9.04
N PHE A 306 11.65 -13.76 -8.26
CA PHE A 306 11.66 -12.31 -8.48
C PHE A 306 13.09 -11.75 -8.42
N ASP A 307 13.86 -12.04 -7.37
CA ASP A 307 15.24 -11.53 -7.27
C ASP A 307 16.18 -12.08 -8.37
N THR A 308 15.98 -13.33 -8.77
CA THR A 308 16.81 -13.99 -9.80
C THR A 308 16.47 -13.52 -11.22
N THR A 309 15.21 -13.20 -11.49
CA THR A 309 14.70 -12.82 -12.81
C THR A 309 15.45 -11.64 -13.43
N SER A 310 15.72 -10.57 -12.68
CA SER A 310 16.49 -9.42 -13.20
C SER A 310 17.88 -9.82 -13.68
N LYS A 311 18.57 -10.67 -12.89
CA LYS A 311 19.93 -11.14 -13.18
C LYS A 311 19.97 -12.02 -14.42
N VAL A 312 19.00 -12.92 -14.58
CA VAL A 312 18.89 -13.80 -15.75
C VAL A 312 18.58 -13.00 -17.02
N ILE A 313 17.66 -12.03 -16.96
CA ILE A 313 17.34 -11.15 -18.09
C ILE A 313 18.58 -10.38 -18.56
N LEU A 314 19.33 -9.80 -17.61
CA LEU A 314 20.57 -9.09 -17.90
C LEU A 314 21.62 -9.99 -18.54
N PHE A 315 21.85 -11.16 -17.95
CA PHE A 315 22.81 -12.12 -18.46
C PHE A 315 22.51 -12.50 -19.91
N VAL A 316 21.26 -12.83 -20.23
CA VAL A 316 20.84 -13.16 -21.60
C VAL A 316 21.01 -11.97 -22.55
N THR A 317 20.62 -10.77 -22.12
CA THR A 317 20.70 -9.55 -22.96
C THR A 317 22.15 -9.18 -23.30
N PHE A 318 23.07 -9.25 -22.34
CA PHE A 318 24.48 -8.96 -22.62
C PHE A 318 25.19 -10.09 -23.34
N THR A 319 24.79 -11.34 -23.10
CA THR A 319 25.30 -12.48 -23.88
C THR A 319 24.93 -12.32 -25.35
N THR A 320 23.68 -11.97 -25.68
CA THR A 320 23.28 -11.71 -27.07
C THR A 320 23.99 -10.49 -27.65
N TYR A 321 24.22 -9.44 -26.86
CA TYR A 321 24.97 -8.26 -27.30
C TYR A 321 26.41 -8.58 -27.72
N VAL A 322 27.11 -9.43 -26.96
CA VAL A 322 28.47 -9.89 -27.28
C VAL A 322 28.48 -10.84 -28.46
N LEU A 323 27.51 -11.75 -28.56
CA LEU A 323 27.39 -12.67 -29.71
C LEU A 323 27.16 -11.93 -31.04
N LEU A 324 26.56 -10.73 -30.99
CA LEU A 324 26.40 -9.84 -32.14
C LEU A 324 27.69 -9.07 -32.48
N GLY A 325 28.78 -9.28 -31.76
CA GLY A 325 30.09 -8.68 -32.02
C GLY A 325 30.29 -7.30 -31.39
N ASN A 326 29.40 -6.85 -30.51
CA ASN A 326 29.54 -5.54 -29.86
C ASN A 326 30.42 -5.60 -28.61
N MET A 327 31.12 -4.50 -28.33
CA MET A 327 31.94 -4.33 -27.13
C MET A 327 31.10 -3.79 -25.98
N ILE A 328 31.08 -4.47 -24.84
CA ILE A 328 30.34 -4.02 -23.66
C ILE A 328 31.05 -2.82 -23.04
N THR A 329 30.35 -1.70 -22.91
CA THR A 329 30.80 -0.57 -22.07
C THR A 329 30.18 -0.62 -20.68
N VAL A 330 30.87 -0.07 -19.70
CA VAL A 330 30.41 -0.06 -18.31
C VAL A 330 29.12 0.78 -18.16
N SER A 331 29.03 1.93 -18.84
CA SER A 331 27.84 2.80 -18.85
C SER A 331 26.59 2.03 -19.30
N GLN A 332 26.66 1.28 -20.42
CA GLN A 332 25.55 0.48 -20.93
C GLN A 332 25.09 -0.61 -19.93
N VAL A 333 26.03 -1.26 -19.23
CA VAL A 333 25.70 -2.28 -18.22
C VAL A 333 24.92 -1.68 -17.06
N PHE A 334 25.40 -0.57 -16.50
CA PHE A 334 24.69 0.11 -15.43
C PHE A 334 23.33 0.64 -15.89
N LEU A 335 23.23 1.22 -17.08
CA LEU A 335 21.94 1.67 -17.61
C LEU A 335 20.96 0.50 -17.81
N ALA A 336 21.41 -0.62 -18.37
CA ALA A 336 20.58 -1.79 -18.60
C ALA A 336 20.06 -2.43 -17.32
N ILE A 337 20.90 -2.59 -16.29
CA ILE A 337 20.55 -3.21 -15.00
C ILE A 337 19.27 -2.58 -14.41
N THR A 338 18.98 -1.35 -14.77
CA THR A 338 18.35 -0.40 -13.87
C THR A 338 17.05 0.04 -14.46
N LEU A 339 17.07 0.27 -15.77
CA LEU A 339 15.93 0.12 -16.64
C LEU A 339 15.22 -1.24 -16.46
N PHE A 340 15.95 -2.37 -16.44
CA PHE A 340 15.32 -3.67 -16.20
C PHE A 340 14.71 -3.79 -14.79
N GLN A 341 15.39 -3.31 -13.74
CA GLN A 341 14.82 -3.27 -12.38
C GLN A 341 13.53 -2.43 -12.29
N VAL A 342 13.47 -1.28 -12.96
CA VAL A 342 12.28 -0.41 -13.00
C VAL A 342 11.09 -1.13 -13.65
N VAL A 343 11.30 -1.75 -14.81
CA VAL A 343 10.25 -2.50 -15.51
C VAL A 343 9.82 -3.69 -14.69
N GLN A 344 10.76 -4.39 -14.05
CA GLN A 344 10.44 -5.54 -13.22
C GLN A 344 9.54 -5.14 -12.04
N LEU A 345 9.90 -4.09 -11.28
CA LEU A 345 9.11 -3.62 -10.15
C LEU A 345 7.69 -3.23 -10.60
N THR A 346 7.60 -2.48 -11.70
CA THR A 346 6.32 -1.95 -12.20
C THR A 346 5.42 -3.05 -12.77
N SER A 347 5.97 -3.95 -13.58
CA SER A 347 5.22 -4.95 -14.35
C SER A 347 4.92 -6.23 -13.57
N ILE A 348 5.80 -6.63 -12.64
CA ILE A 348 5.62 -7.87 -11.87
C ILE A 348 4.86 -7.63 -10.57
N LEU A 349 5.15 -6.54 -9.85
CA LEU A 349 4.55 -6.31 -8.53
C LEU A 349 3.35 -5.37 -8.62
N SER A 350 3.54 -4.17 -9.16
CA SER A 350 2.51 -3.13 -9.07
C SER A 350 1.33 -3.36 -10.01
N PHE A 351 1.58 -3.79 -11.25
CA PHE A 351 0.52 -3.99 -12.25
C PHE A 351 -0.47 -5.12 -11.89
N PRO A 352 -0.03 -6.33 -11.48
CA PRO A 352 -0.98 -7.39 -11.08
C PRO A 352 -1.82 -7.01 -9.86
N VAL A 353 -1.22 -6.33 -8.88
CA VAL A 353 -1.94 -5.84 -7.68
C VAL A 353 -2.99 -4.81 -8.07
N ALA A 354 -2.73 -3.96 -9.07
CA ALA A 354 -3.72 -3.02 -9.59
C ALA A 354 -4.90 -3.74 -10.26
N VAL A 355 -4.62 -4.73 -11.10
CA VAL A 355 -5.66 -5.55 -11.76
C VAL A 355 -6.52 -6.29 -10.74
N GLU A 356 -5.88 -6.92 -9.75
CA GLU A 356 -6.57 -7.61 -8.65
C GLU A 356 -7.47 -6.63 -7.89
N SER A 357 -6.93 -5.48 -7.47
CA SER A 357 -7.68 -4.48 -6.70
C SER A 357 -8.90 -3.98 -7.47
N ILE A 358 -8.79 -3.76 -8.78
CA ILE A 358 -9.93 -3.35 -9.63
C ILE A 358 -10.97 -4.46 -9.71
N ALA A 359 -10.55 -5.70 -9.98
CA ALA A 359 -11.46 -6.84 -10.07
C ALA A 359 -12.26 -7.02 -8.77
N GLU A 360 -11.58 -6.91 -7.63
CA GLU A 360 -12.20 -6.96 -6.30
C GLU A 360 -13.18 -5.81 -6.07
N THR A 361 -12.82 -4.57 -6.42
CA THR A 361 -13.71 -3.41 -6.31
C THR A 361 -14.93 -3.54 -7.23
N VAL A 362 -14.78 -4.04 -8.46
CA VAL A 362 -15.90 -4.26 -9.38
C VAL A 362 -16.88 -5.28 -8.78
N ALA A 363 -16.38 -6.38 -8.20
CA ALA A 363 -17.21 -7.36 -7.51
C ALA A 363 -17.94 -6.75 -6.29
N SER A 364 -17.27 -5.87 -5.55
CA SER A 364 -17.86 -5.12 -4.43
C SER A 364 -18.94 -4.13 -4.88
N VAL A 365 -18.71 -3.36 -5.94
CA VAL A 365 -19.69 -2.45 -6.53
C VAL A 365 -20.93 -3.22 -6.99
N ARG A 366 -20.77 -4.40 -7.59
CA ARG A 366 -21.90 -5.26 -7.97
C ARG A 366 -22.72 -5.69 -6.76
N ARG A 367 -22.09 -6.10 -5.66
CA ARG A 367 -22.78 -6.46 -4.41
C ARG A 367 -23.53 -5.28 -3.79
N ILE A 368 -22.93 -4.09 -3.79
CA ILE A 368 -23.56 -2.86 -3.29
C ILE A 368 -24.76 -2.44 -4.15
N LYS A 369 -24.75 -2.68 -5.47
CA LYS A 369 -25.88 -2.36 -6.36
C LYS A 369 -27.09 -3.28 -6.18
N VAL A 370 -26.85 -4.54 -5.83
CA VAL A 370 -27.90 -5.56 -5.67
C VAL A 370 -28.61 -5.44 -4.30
N CYS A 371 -27.90 -4.94 -3.30
CA CYS A 371 -28.44 -4.58 -1.98
C CYS A 371 -29.14 -3.22 -2.01
#